data_AF-K0ZHQ2-F1
#
_entry.id   AF-K0ZHQ2-F1
#
_cell.length_a   1.000
_cell.length_b   1.000
_cell.length_c   1.000
_cell.angle_alpha   90.00
_cell.angle_beta   90.00
_cell.angle_gamma   90.00
#
_symmetry.space_group_name_H-M   'P 1'
#
loop_
_entity.id
_entity.type
_entity.pdbx_description
1 polymer ?
#
loop_
_entity_poly.entity_id
_entity_poly.type
_entity_poly.pdbx_seq_one_letter_code
_entity_poly.pdbx_strand_id
1 'polypeptide(L)'
;MIEQHETVTHAVVPVAGRGTRFLPITQSVPKEMLPNVGRPAIDGRYICDPIVVDALTNITPGAGGEYQLTDACARLIAKPRENGGGLYGVIIDEPRYDTGDKLGYLRATIAFALTDPDMGPALREYLNTQPNEA
;
A
#
# COMPACT_ATOMS: atom_id res chain seq x y z
N MET A 1 -22.65 8.93 -27.42
CA MET A 1 -22.38 7.48 -27.53
C MET A 1 -21.06 7.25 -26.84
N ILE A 2 -21.05 6.51 -25.73
CA ILE A 2 -19.81 6.21 -24.98
C ILE A 2 -19.27 4.90 -25.57
N GLU A 3 -18.03 4.94 -26.07
CA GLU A 3 -17.35 3.79 -26.65
C GLU A 3 -17.29 2.63 -25.66
N GLN A 4 -17.61 1.43 -26.14
CA GLN A 4 -17.52 0.21 -25.36
C GLN A 4 -16.04 -0.12 -25.17
N HIS A 5 -15.52 0.10 -23.97
CA HIS A 5 -14.21 -0.42 -23.59
C HIS A 5 -14.32 -1.93 -23.40
N GLU A 6 -13.34 -2.65 -23.94
CA GLU A 6 -13.14 -4.09 -23.74
C GLU A 6 -13.20 -4.41 -22.24
N THR A 7 -13.96 -5.43 -21.86
CA THR A 7 -14.19 -5.80 -20.47
C THR A 7 -12.84 -6.04 -19.79
N VAL A 8 -12.48 -5.17 -18.85
CA VAL A 8 -11.30 -5.37 -18.01
C VAL A 8 -11.50 -6.72 -17.29
N THR A 9 -10.54 -7.64 -17.45
CA THR A 9 -10.58 -9.05 -16.97
C THR A 9 -9.53 -9.34 -15.90
N HIS A 10 -8.80 -8.32 -15.45
CA HIS A 10 -7.59 -8.47 -14.66
C HIS A 10 -7.51 -7.44 -13.53
N ALA A 11 -7.33 -7.93 -12.30
CA ALA A 11 -6.94 -7.12 -11.15
C ALA A 11 -5.42 -7.26 -10.93
N VAL A 12 -4.71 -6.12 -10.91
CA VAL A 12 -3.28 -6.03 -10.61
C VAL A 12 -3.14 -5.36 -9.25
N VAL A 13 -2.52 -6.03 -8.27
CA VAL A 13 -2.21 -5.42 -6.99
C VAL A 13 -0.73 -5.04 -6.98
N PRO A 14 -0.40 -3.75 -7.07
CA PRO A 14 0.94 -3.29 -6.78
C PRO A 14 1.33 -3.58 -5.33
N VAL A 15 2.51 -4.18 -5.19
CA VAL A 15 3.15 -4.61 -3.96
C VAL A 15 4.47 -3.84 -3.88
N ALA A 16 4.64 -2.93 -2.93
CA ALA A 16 5.90 -2.19 -2.82
C ALA A 16 6.85 -2.82 -1.80
N GLY A 17 8.11 -2.96 -2.23
CA GLY A 17 9.31 -2.97 -1.40
C GLY A 17 9.45 -4.01 -0.27
N ARG A 18 10.64 -3.99 0.34
CA ARG A 18 11.01 -4.77 1.54
C ARG A 18 10.46 -4.06 2.78
N GLY A 19 9.37 -4.57 3.36
CA GLY A 19 8.69 -3.91 4.46
C GLY A 19 9.48 -3.92 5.79
N THR A 20 9.60 -2.76 6.42
CA THR A 20 9.87 -2.61 7.86
C THR A 20 8.63 -1.99 8.51
N ARG A 21 7.72 -2.82 9.04
CA ARG A 21 6.47 -2.31 9.65
C ARG A 21 6.73 -1.91 11.11
N PHE A 22 6.44 -0.65 11.44
CA PHE A 22 6.25 -0.18 12.82
C PHE A 22 4.75 0.14 13.05
N LEU A 23 4.28 -0.04 14.28
CA LEU A 23 2.89 0.17 14.70
C LEU A 23 2.53 1.68 14.71
N PRO A 24 1.41 2.10 14.07
CA PRO A 24 0.77 3.38 14.35
C PRO A 24 0.14 3.37 15.75
N ILE A 25 0.34 4.46 16.51
CA ILE A 25 -0.16 4.64 17.89
C ILE A 25 -1.67 4.94 17.98
N THR A 26 -2.35 5.20 16.86
CA THR A 26 -3.76 5.64 16.86
C THR A 26 -4.66 4.65 16.12
N GLN A 27 -5.39 3.86 16.91
CA GLN A 27 -6.63 3.12 16.61
C GLN A 27 -6.72 2.32 15.30
N SER A 28 -6.56 1.01 15.42
CA SER A 28 -7.47 0.00 14.85
C SER A 28 -7.02 -1.35 15.37
N VAL A 29 -7.97 -2.24 15.66
CA VAL A 29 -7.70 -3.56 16.25
C VAL A 29 -6.59 -4.26 15.43
N PRO A 30 -5.46 -4.64 16.05
CA PRO A 30 -4.32 -5.17 15.33
C PRO A 30 -4.68 -6.51 14.68
N LYS A 31 -4.51 -6.61 13.35
CA LYS A 31 -4.35 -7.93 12.72
C LYS A 31 -2.99 -8.46 13.17
N GLU A 32 -2.96 -9.66 13.75
CA GLU A 32 -1.75 -10.38 14.18
C GLU A 32 -0.59 -10.16 13.20
N MET A 33 0.43 -9.37 13.58
CA MET A 33 1.51 -8.96 12.69
C MET A 33 2.71 -9.88 12.87
N LEU A 34 2.87 -10.85 11.97
CA LEU A 34 4.13 -11.56 11.80
C LEU A 34 5.17 -10.61 11.17
N PRO A 35 6.41 -10.54 11.69
CA PRO A 35 7.48 -9.77 11.07
C PRO A 35 7.82 -10.37 9.71
N ASN A 36 7.38 -9.68 8.64
CA ASN A 36 7.58 -10.12 7.26
C ASN A 36 8.86 -9.54 6.67
N VAL A 37 9.99 -9.73 7.37
CA VAL A 37 11.29 -9.17 6.97
C VAL A 37 11.73 -9.81 5.66
N GLY A 38 12.04 -8.97 4.66
CA GLY A 38 12.56 -9.42 3.37
C GLY A 38 11.51 -9.97 2.40
N ARG A 39 10.21 -9.88 2.71
CA ARG A 39 9.13 -10.20 1.77
C ARG A 39 8.42 -8.92 1.29
N PRO A 40 7.91 -8.91 0.05
CA PRO A 40 7.09 -7.81 -0.47
C PRO A 40 5.87 -7.52 0.42
N ALA A 41 5.57 -6.25 0.65
CA ALA A 41 4.38 -5.81 1.39
C ALA A 41 3.38 -5.09 0.46
N ILE A 42 2.09 -5.23 0.74
CA ILE A 42 1.05 -4.56 -0.06
C ILE A 42 1.10 -3.04 0.22
N ASP A 43 1.18 -2.23 -0.85
CA ASP A 43 1.43 -0.77 -0.76
C ASP A 43 0.16 0.09 -0.82
N GLY A 44 -1.02 -0.50 -0.58
CA GLY A 44 -2.29 0.23 -0.67
C GLY A 44 -2.65 0.71 -2.08
N ARG A 45 -1.86 0.35 -3.10
CA ARG A 45 -2.14 0.63 -4.51
C ARG A 45 -2.78 -0.61 -5.13
N TYR A 46 -3.87 -0.43 -5.86
CA TYR A 46 -4.65 -1.52 -6.47
C TYR A 46 -5.18 -1.10 -7.84
N ILE A 47 -5.12 -2.01 -8.79
CA ILE A 47 -5.90 -1.99 -10.03
C ILE A 47 -6.85 -3.16 -9.90
N CYS A 48 -8.15 -2.89 -9.85
CA CYS A 48 -9.14 -3.92 -9.60
C CYS A 48 -10.03 -4.11 -10.82
N ASP A 49 -10.23 -5.36 -11.18
CA ASP A 49 -11.34 -5.79 -12.02
C ASP A 49 -12.68 -5.56 -11.28
N PRO A 50 -13.76 -5.15 -11.95
CA PRO A 50 -15.08 -4.98 -11.34
C PRO A 50 -15.58 -6.19 -10.53
N ILE A 51 -15.14 -7.41 -10.84
CA ILE A 51 -15.45 -8.63 -10.08
C ILE A 51 -15.05 -8.55 -8.60
N VAL A 52 -14.14 -7.65 -8.23
CA VAL A 52 -13.80 -7.39 -6.83
C VAL A 52 -15.02 -6.92 -6.02
N VAL A 53 -15.95 -6.22 -6.66
CA VAL A 53 -17.17 -5.72 -6.01
C VAL A 53 -18.07 -6.89 -5.65
N ASP A 54 -18.23 -7.88 -6.55
CA ASP A 54 -18.96 -9.11 -6.26
C ASP A 54 -18.33 -9.86 -5.08
N ALA A 55 -16.99 -9.98 -5.07
CA ALA A 55 -16.28 -10.59 -3.95
C ALA A 55 -16.50 -9.82 -2.63
N LEU A 56 -16.49 -8.48 -2.66
CA LEU A 56 -16.76 -7.62 -1.51
C LEU A 56 -18.18 -7.76 -0.97
N THR A 57 -19.18 -7.88 -1.85
CA THR A 57 -20.59 -8.06 -1.42
C THR A 57 -20.87 -9.42 -0.81
N ASN A 58 -19.99 -10.40 -1.04
CA ASN A 58 -20.14 -11.79 -0.60
C ASN A 58 -19.19 -12.19 0.53
N ILE A 59 -18.41 -11.27 1.09
CA ILE A 59 -17.67 -11.47 2.34
C ILE A 59 -18.49 -11.02 3.53
N THR A 60 -18.18 -11.58 4.70
CA THR A 60 -18.66 -11.07 5.98
C THR A 60 -17.67 -10.03 6.52
N PRO A 61 -18.10 -9.06 7.35
CA PRO A 61 -17.18 -8.16 8.03
C PRO A 61 -16.11 -8.92 8.79
N GLY A 62 -14.86 -8.52 8.61
CA GLY A 62 -13.68 -9.15 9.18
C GLY A 62 -13.15 -8.38 10.38
N ALA A 63 -11.85 -8.10 10.37
CA ALA A 63 -11.20 -7.32 11.42
C ALA A 63 -11.88 -5.94 11.60
N GLY A 64 -12.12 -5.57 12.87
CA GLY A 64 -12.76 -4.30 13.21
C GLY A 64 -14.24 -4.20 12.82
N GLY A 65 -14.87 -5.27 12.35
CA GLY A 65 -16.24 -5.23 11.83
C GLY A 65 -16.36 -4.54 10.47
N GLU A 66 -15.24 -4.43 9.74
CA GLU A 66 -15.19 -3.81 8.42
C GLU A 66 -15.11 -4.86 7.30
N TYR A 67 -15.63 -4.51 6.13
CA TYR A 67 -15.41 -5.28 4.91
C TYR A 67 -13.99 -5.07 4.40
N GLN A 68 -13.19 -6.14 4.39
CA GLN A 68 -11.77 -6.06 4.07
C GLN A 68 -11.50 -6.43 2.61
N LEU A 69 -10.83 -5.54 1.88
CA LEU A 69 -10.41 -5.81 0.50
C LEU A 69 -9.52 -7.06 0.40
N THR A 70 -8.70 -7.35 1.41
CA THR A 70 -7.86 -8.55 1.46
C THR A 70 -8.67 -9.84 1.46
N ASP A 71 -9.84 -9.83 2.08
CA ASP A 71 -10.71 -11.01 2.18
C ASP A 71 -11.43 -11.24 0.85
N ALA A 72 -11.82 -10.16 0.16
CA ALA A 72 -12.30 -10.24 -1.22
C ALA A 72 -11.21 -10.76 -2.17
N CYS A 73 -9.96 -10.28 -2.06
CA CYS A 73 -8.84 -10.81 -2.84
C CYS A 73 -8.61 -12.30 -2.59
N ALA A 74 -8.69 -12.77 -1.33
CA ALA A 74 -8.55 -14.19 -1.01
C ALA A 74 -9.62 -15.05 -1.72
N ARG A 75 -10.85 -14.56 -1.86
CA ARG A 75 -11.90 -15.23 -2.64
C ARG A 75 -11.60 -15.23 -4.13
N LEU A 76 -11.10 -14.13 -4.68
CA LEU A 76 -10.71 -14.08 -6.09
C LEU A 76 -9.58 -15.05 -6.40
N ILE A 77 -8.61 -15.23 -5.50
CA ILE A 77 -7.53 -16.23 -5.65
C ILE A 77 -8.09 -17.65 -5.75
N ALA A 78 -9.14 -17.97 -5.00
CA ALA A 78 -9.77 -19.30 -5.00
C ALA A 78 -10.66 -19.56 -6.24
N LYS A 79 -10.97 -18.51 -7.03
CA LYS A 79 -11.87 -18.59 -8.18
C LYS A 79 -11.11 -19.06 -9.43
N PRO A 80 -11.73 -19.84 -10.33
CA PRO A 80 -11.11 -20.19 -11.60
C PRO A 80 -10.76 -18.94 -12.43
N ARG A 81 -9.63 -18.99 -13.13
CA ARG A 81 -9.08 -17.84 -13.86
C ARG A 81 -10.01 -17.36 -14.98
N GLU A 82 -10.66 -18.30 -15.66
CA GLU A 82 -11.67 -18.05 -16.70
C GLU A 82 -12.89 -17.27 -16.17
N ASN A 83 -13.12 -17.30 -14.86
CA ASN A 83 -14.23 -16.62 -14.19
C ASN A 83 -13.77 -15.36 -13.44
N GLY A 84 -12.68 -14.72 -13.89
CA GLY A 84 -12.12 -13.51 -13.28
C GLY A 84 -11.29 -13.76 -12.01
N GLY A 85 -10.87 -15.01 -11.79
CA GLY A 85 -10.07 -15.40 -10.63
C GLY A 85 -8.57 -15.17 -10.80
N GLY A 86 -7.87 -15.15 -9.66
CA GLY A 86 -6.43 -14.95 -9.55
C GLY A 86 -6.04 -13.53 -9.12
N LEU A 87 -4.78 -13.38 -8.71
CA LEU A 87 -4.20 -12.12 -8.28
C LEU A 87 -2.77 -12.01 -8.81
N TYR A 88 -2.41 -10.83 -9.32
CA TYR A 88 -1.03 -10.51 -9.67
C TYR A 88 -0.42 -9.56 -8.65
N GLY A 89 0.77 -9.90 -8.17
CA GLY A 89 1.61 -9.00 -7.39
C GLY A 89 2.64 -8.32 -8.28
N VAL A 90 2.66 -7.00 -8.31
CA VAL A 90 3.70 -6.23 -9.02
C VAL A 90 4.66 -5.64 -8.00
N ILE A 91 5.94 -5.98 -8.08
CA ILE A 91 6.93 -5.44 -7.15
C ILE A 91 7.32 -4.03 -7.58
N ILE A 92 7.02 -3.04 -6.74
CA ILE A 92 7.51 -1.67 -6.86
C ILE A 92 8.76 -1.56 -5.97
N ASP A 93 9.91 -1.36 -6.59
CA ASP A 93 11.19 -1.19 -5.90
C ASP A 93 11.53 0.30 -5.74
N GLU A 94 10.65 1.02 -5.04
CA GLU A 94 10.79 2.44 -4.74
C GLU A 94 10.68 2.67 -3.22
N PRO A 95 11.26 3.76 -2.70
CA PRO A 95 11.07 4.16 -1.31
C PRO A 95 9.58 4.37 -0.99
N ARG A 96 9.09 3.65 0.03
CA ARG A 96 7.74 3.84 0.58
C ARG A 96 7.82 4.73 1.82
N TYR A 97 7.00 5.77 1.84
CA TYR A 97 6.76 6.57 3.04
C TYR A 97 5.35 6.32 3.55
N ASP A 98 5.22 5.92 4.82
CA ASP A 98 3.92 5.74 5.46
C ASP A 98 3.48 7.05 6.10
N THR A 99 2.61 7.80 5.42
CA THR A 99 2.12 9.08 5.95
C THR A 99 1.05 8.90 7.03
N GLY A 100 0.64 7.65 7.34
CA GLY A 100 -0.25 7.33 8.45
C GLY A 100 0.44 7.38 9.82
N ASP A 101 1.78 7.34 9.84
CA ASP A 101 2.58 7.50 11.05
C ASP A 101 3.32 8.85 11.07
N LYS A 102 3.51 9.44 12.26
CA LYS A 102 4.08 10.79 12.42
C LYS A 102 5.51 10.87 11.89
N LEU A 103 6.32 9.83 12.11
CA LEU A 103 7.72 9.82 11.69
C LEU A 103 7.82 9.61 10.18
N GLY A 104 7.00 8.74 9.60
CA GLY A 104 6.87 8.52 8.17
C GLY A 104 6.42 9.77 7.42
N TYR A 105 5.46 10.53 7.98
CA TYR A 105 5.08 11.85 7.44
C TYR A 105 6.27 12.84 7.40
N LEU A 106 7.02 12.97 8.50
CA LEU A 106 8.20 13.85 8.54
C LEU A 106 9.27 13.40 7.54
N ARG A 107 9.54 12.08 7.47
CA ARG A 107 10.47 11.50 6.50
C ARG A 107 10.07 11.78 5.06
N ALA A 108 8.79 11.62 4.72
CA ALA A 108 8.26 11.98 3.40
C ALA A 108 8.53 13.46 3.10
N THR A 109 8.13 14.33 4.02
CA THR A 109 8.24 15.79 3.86
C THR A 109 9.69 16.20 3.60
N ILE A 110 10.62 15.71 4.42
CA ILE A 110 12.05 16.00 4.26
C ILE A 110 12.59 15.43 2.94
N ALA A 111 12.23 14.18 2.60
CA ALA A 111 12.71 13.54 1.38
C ALA A 111 12.28 14.32 0.12
N PHE A 112 11.00 14.70 0.03
CA PHE A 112 10.50 15.49 -1.10
C PHE A 112 11.11 16.90 -1.11
N ALA A 113 11.20 17.58 0.03
CA ALA A 113 11.82 18.91 0.10
C ALA A 113 13.31 18.89 -0.31
N LEU A 114 14.03 17.80 -0.04
CA LEU A 114 15.42 17.63 -0.50
C LEU A 114 15.57 17.43 -2.01
N THR A 115 14.50 17.05 -2.71
CA THR A 115 14.48 16.94 -4.19
C THR A 115 14.09 18.24 -4.88
N ASP A 116 13.55 19.20 -4.13
CA ASP A 116 13.17 20.52 -4.66
C ASP A 116 14.43 21.34 -5.02
N PRO A 117 14.50 21.93 -6.22
CA PRO A 117 15.69 22.64 -6.67
C PRO A 117 15.96 23.94 -5.90
N ASP A 118 14.93 24.57 -5.34
CA ASP A 118 15.04 25.86 -4.64
C ASP A 118 15.28 25.64 -3.13
N MET A 119 14.53 24.74 -2.51
CA MET A 119 14.59 24.48 -1.07
C MET A 119 15.65 23.44 -0.69
N GLY A 120 15.92 22.46 -1.57
CA GLY A 120 16.76 21.31 -1.28
C GLY A 120 18.18 21.65 -0.83
N PRO A 121 18.89 22.59 -1.49
CA PRO A 121 20.24 22.99 -1.07
C PRO A 121 20.29 23.55 0.35
N ALA A 122 19.41 24.51 0.67
CA ALA A 122 19.35 25.16 1.98
C ALA A 122 18.93 24.18 3.09
N LEU A 123 17.95 23.31 2.81
CA LEU A 123 17.53 22.28 3.77
C LEU A 123 18.64 21.28 4.07
N ARG A 124 19.40 20.85 3.06
CA ARG A 124 20.52 19.92 3.24
C ARG A 124 21.62 20.52 4.11
N GLU A 125 21.94 21.79 3.89
CA GLU A 125 22.90 22.52 4.74
C GLU A 125 22.41 22.57 6.19
N TYR A 126 21.15 22.97 6.41
CA TYR A 126 20.56 23.01 7.75
C TYR A 126 20.62 21.64 8.47
N LEU A 127 20.27 20.55 7.78
CA LEU A 127 20.31 19.20 8.38
C LEU A 127 21.73 18.78 8.80
N ASN A 128 22.76 19.14 8.03
CA ASN A 128 24.15 18.83 8.37
C ASN A 128 24.69 19.63 9.57
N THR A 129 24.04 20.74 9.93
CA THR A 129 24.38 21.55 11.11
C THR A 129 23.71 21.08 12.39
N GLN A 130 22.73 20.15 12.30
CA GLN A 130 22.07 19.63 13.49
C GLN A 130 23.02 18.72 14.27
N PRO A 131 23.05 18.83 15.61
CA PRO A 131 23.85 17.94 16.43
C PRO A 131 23.38 16.49 16.23
N ASN A 132 24.32 15.60 15.90
CA ASN A 132 24.11 14.16 15.99
C ASN A 132 24.09 13.78 17.48
N GLU A 133 22.95 13.88 18.13
CA GLU A 133 22.78 13.18 19.40
C GLU A 133 22.70 11.68 19.09
N ALA A 134 23.76 10.97 19.47
CA ALA A 134 23.94 9.53 19.36
C ALA A 134 23.19 8.78 20.47
#